data_AF-A0A3A8JW06-F1
#
_entry.id   AF-A0A3A8JW06-F1
#
_cell.length_a   1.000
_cell.length_b   1.000
_cell.length_c   1.000
_cell.angle_alpha   90.00
_cell.angle_beta   90.00
_cell.angle_gamma   90.00
#
_symmetry.space_group_name_H-M   'P 1'
#
loop_
_entity.id
_entity.type
_entity.pdbx_description
1 polymer ?
#
loop_
_entity_poly.entity_id
_entity_poly.type
_entity_poly.pdbx_seq_one_letter_code
_entity_poly.pdbx_strand_id
1 'polypeptide(L)'
;MPEGVPQGNFGPRLTGFLALATGRFRLSRRLVRELLEDVLGVKLTVGSVSNLEQCVSQALAAPVSEARAYVQTQPAVHQDETGWWQKHARACLWVASTATVAVFLIAKDRGKAVAQTMLGRGFRGTLISDRWCAYQWVHALQRQVCWTPLVREFEGFVERGGEAKRQGALLLAEVFVLFEWWHLARDGLLTRATFQRKMQPLMREVERLLAQAAEVCPKKVAGTASEILKLKDALWTLVYTEGVEPTNNLAERDLRHAVIWRKTGFGPRARTAAASSSASSRPS
;
A
#
# COMPACT_ATOMS: atom_id res chain seq x y z
N MET A 1 11.29 -22.21 14.05
CA MET A 1 10.05 -22.46 13.29
C MET A 1 8.90 -22.47 14.29
N PRO A 2 7.69 -22.01 13.93
CA PRO A 2 6.51 -22.15 14.79
C PRO A 2 6.28 -23.63 15.13
N GLU A 3 5.68 -23.91 16.29
CA GLU A 3 5.23 -25.26 16.64
C GLU A 3 4.19 -25.77 15.63
N GLY A 4 4.27 -27.06 15.24
CA GLY A 4 3.26 -27.72 14.41
C GLY A 4 3.63 -28.05 12.95
N VAL A 5 4.89 -27.89 12.52
CA VAL A 5 5.31 -28.37 11.18
C VAL A 5 5.35 -29.93 11.19
N PRO A 6 4.60 -30.63 10.32
CA PRO A 6 4.55 -32.10 10.32
C PRO A 6 5.91 -32.74 10.01
N GLN A 7 6.19 -33.91 10.61
CA GLN A 7 7.27 -34.80 10.17
C GLN A 7 6.86 -35.52 8.87
N GLY A 8 6.88 -34.80 7.75
CA GLY A 8 6.80 -35.42 6.42
C GLY A 8 8.17 -35.99 5.99
N ASN A 9 8.24 -36.52 4.76
CA ASN A 9 9.50 -36.97 4.14
C ASN A 9 10.59 -35.87 4.07
N PHE A 10 10.22 -34.61 4.31
CA PHE A 10 11.11 -33.46 4.30
C PHE A 10 11.06 -32.77 5.67
N GLY A 11 12.22 -32.64 6.31
CA GLY A 11 12.34 -32.04 7.64
C GLY A 11 12.07 -30.53 7.66
N PRO A 12 11.83 -29.94 8.85
CA PRO A 12 11.38 -28.56 9.01
C PRO A 12 12.37 -27.51 8.47
N ARG A 13 13.68 -27.79 8.49
CA ARG A 13 14.70 -26.87 7.94
C ARG A 13 14.57 -26.70 6.43
N LEU A 14 14.39 -27.81 5.71
CA LEU A 14 14.22 -27.80 4.26
C LEU A 14 12.91 -27.11 3.86
N THR A 15 11.84 -27.41 4.60
CA THR A 15 10.52 -26.78 4.43
C THR A 15 10.60 -25.25 4.63
N GLY A 16 11.30 -24.80 5.67
CA GLY A 16 11.52 -23.37 5.93
C GLY A 16 12.37 -22.70 4.84
N PHE A 17 13.46 -23.35 4.40
CA PHE A 17 14.30 -22.85 3.32
C PHE A 17 13.52 -22.72 2.01
N LEU A 18 12.70 -23.72 1.66
CA LEU A 18 11.83 -23.71 0.49
C LEU A 18 10.87 -22.52 0.53
N ALA A 19 10.22 -22.27 1.66
CA ALA A 19 9.32 -21.13 1.81
C ALA A 19 10.03 -19.77 1.70
N LEU A 20 11.28 -19.66 2.19
CA LEU A 20 12.10 -18.47 1.97
C LEU A 20 12.44 -18.29 0.47
N ALA A 21 12.80 -19.39 -0.21
CA ALA A 21 13.11 -19.40 -1.63
C ALA A 21 11.92 -18.95 -2.49
N THR A 22 10.73 -19.49 -2.25
CA THR A 22 9.54 -19.14 -3.04
C THR A 22 8.90 -17.82 -2.61
N GLY A 23 8.89 -17.50 -1.32
CA GLY A 23 8.28 -16.28 -0.78
C GLY A 23 9.18 -15.05 -0.86
N ARG A 24 10.34 -15.09 -0.20
CA ARG A 24 11.23 -13.92 -0.07
C ARG A 24 12.10 -13.70 -1.31
N PHE A 25 12.66 -14.78 -1.85
CA PHE A 25 13.53 -14.73 -3.04
C PHE A 25 12.77 -14.90 -4.35
N ARG A 26 11.47 -15.24 -4.28
CA ARG A 26 10.54 -15.22 -5.42
C ARG A 26 10.93 -16.16 -6.56
N LEU A 27 11.65 -17.22 -6.22
CA LEU A 27 11.99 -18.27 -7.15
C LEU A 27 10.72 -19.05 -7.53
N SER A 28 10.58 -19.38 -8.81
CA SER A 28 9.49 -20.25 -9.25
C SER A 28 9.63 -21.64 -8.63
N ARG A 29 8.52 -22.38 -8.50
CA ARG A 29 8.56 -23.76 -7.96
C ARG A 29 9.52 -24.67 -8.73
N ARG A 30 9.71 -24.43 -10.03
CA ARG A 30 10.67 -25.16 -10.87
C ARG A 30 12.12 -24.80 -10.52
N LEU A 31 12.42 -23.51 -10.37
CA LEU A 31 13.74 -23.04 -9.96
C LEU A 31 14.09 -23.50 -8.55
N VAL A 32 13.13 -23.52 -7.62
CA VAL A 32 13.39 -24.05 -6.27
C VAL A 32 13.65 -25.55 -6.31
N ARG A 33 12.91 -26.32 -7.13
CA ARG A 33 13.23 -27.73 -7.34
C ARG A 33 14.64 -27.92 -7.88
N GLU A 34 15.01 -27.19 -8.93
CA GLU A 34 16.35 -27.25 -9.54
C GLU A 34 17.43 -26.86 -8.53
N LEU A 35 17.25 -25.76 -7.80
CA LEU A 35 18.15 -25.34 -6.73
C LEU A 35 18.36 -26.43 -5.67
N LEU A 36 17.28 -27.09 -5.24
CA LEU A 36 17.34 -28.13 -4.21
C LEU A 36 18.02 -29.40 -4.73
N GLU A 37 17.83 -29.76 -6.00
CA GLU A 37 18.50 -30.90 -6.62
C GLU A 37 19.97 -30.62 -6.86
N ASP A 38 20.31 -29.49 -7.49
CA ASP A 38 21.67 -29.16 -7.93
C ASP A 38 22.60 -28.81 -6.76
N VAL A 39 22.09 -28.12 -5.72
CA VAL A 39 22.92 -27.63 -4.61
C VAL A 39 22.85 -28.54 -3.38
N LEU A 40 21.67 -29.10 -3.09
CA LEU A 40 21.45 -29.90 -1.87
C LEU A 40 21.27 -31.39 -2.15
N GLY A 41 21.24 -31.84 -3.41
CA GLY A 41 21.02 -33.23 -3.78
C GLY A 41 19.61 -33.76 -3.48
N VAL A 42 18.65 -32.87 -3.18
CA VAL A 42 17.30 -33.25 -2.77
C VAL A 42 16.35 -33.26 -3.96
N LYS A 43 15.90 -34.47 -4.34
CA LYS A 43 14.95 -34.65 -5.45
C LYS A 43 13.52 -34.43 -4.99
N LEU A 44 12.84 -33.45 -5.59
CA LEU A 44 11.48 -33.06 -5.28
C LEU A 44 10.62 -32.97 -6.54
N THR A 45 9.36 -33.34 -6.44
CA THR A 45 8.37 -33.02 -7.47
C THR A 45 7.83 -31.61 -7.26
N VAL A 46 7.33 -30.96 -8.32
CA VAL A 46 6.65 -29.65 -8.20
C VAL A 46 5.41 -29.74 -7.28
N GLY A 47 4.76 -30.91 -7.24
CA GLY A 47 3.67 -31.19 -6.31
C GLY A 47 4.14 -31.20 -4.85
N SER A 48 5.31 -31.77 -4.57
CA SER A 48 5.91 -31.77 -3.22
C SER A 48 6.23 -30.35 -2.77
N VAL A 49 6.78 -29.51 -3.65
CA VAL A 49 7.01 -28.08 -3.37
C VAL A 49 5.70 -27.38 -2.98
N SER A 50 4.62 -27.65 -3.73
CA SER A 50 3.31 -27.04 -3.46
C SER A 50 2.70 -27.50 -2.12
N ASN A 51 2.87 -28.78 -1.76
CA ASN A 51 2.40 -29.31 -0.48
C ASN A 51 3.17 -28.73 0.71
N LEU A 52 4.49 -28.54 0.56
CA LEU A 52 5.34 -27.91 1.58
C LEU A 52 5.00 -26.42 1.75
N GLU A 53 4.75 -25.70 0.66
CA GLU A 53 4.22 -24.33 0.72
C GLU A 53 2.90 -24.26 1.49
N GLN A 54 1.99 -25.22 1.27
CA GLN A 54 0.72 -25.29 1.98
C GLN A 54 0.89 -25.56 3.48
N CYS A 55 1.82 -26.46 3.87
CA CYS A 55 2.16 -26.68 5.28
C CYS A 55 2.68 -25.40 5.94
N VAL A 56 3.58 -24.68 5.28
CA VAL A 56 4.09 -23.40 5.81
C VAL A 56 2.98 -22.36 5.88
N SER A 57 2.09 -22.28 4.89
CA SER A 57 0.94 -21.39 4.92
C SER A 57 0.02 -21.66 6.10
N GLN A 58 -0.19 -22.93 6.47
CA GLN A 58 -0.98 -23.31 7.64
C GLN A 58 -0.26 -22.91 8.93
N ALA A 59 1.04 -23.18 9.03
CA ALA A 59 1.84 -22.82 10.20
C ALA A 59 1.94 -21.30 10.42
N LEU A 60 1.83 -20.50 9.36
CA LEU A 60 1.84 -19.03 9.43
C LEU A 60 0.46 -18.42 9.71
N ALA A 61 -0.62 -19.20 9.80
CA ALA A 61 -1.97 -18.65 9.95
C ALA A 61 -2.14 -17.83 11.24
N ALA A 62 -1.61 -18.30 12.36
CA ALA A 62 -1.64 -17.56 13.63
C ALA A 62 -0.79 -16.27 13.59
N PRO A 63 0.50 -16.31 13.18
CA PRO A 63 1.29 -15.10 12.98
C PRO A 63 0.68 -14.06 12.04
N VAL A 64 0.02 -14.50 10.96
CA VAL A 64 -0.68 -13.59 10.03
C VAL A 64 -1.90 -12.95 10.70
N SER A 65 -2.61 -13.69 11.54
CA SER A 65 -3.75 -13.17 12.30
C SER A 65 -3.30 -12.16 13.36
N GLU A 66 -2.20 -12.43 14.06
CA GLU A 66 -1.54 -11.49 14.99
C GLU A 66 -1.08 -10.22 14.28
N ALA A 67 -0.42 -10.36 13.13
CA ALA A 67 -0.01 -9.23 12.29
C ALA A 67 -1.19 -8.37 11.84
N ARG A 68 -2.32 -9.00 11.49
CA ARG A 68 -3.56 -8.27 11.19
C ARG A 68 -4.08 -7.51 12.40
N ALA A 69 -4.18 -8.15 13.56
CA ALA A 69 -4.62 -7.49 14.78
C ALA A 69 -3.69 -6.31 15.14
N TYR A 70 -2.37 -6.50 14.99
CA TYR A 70 -1.38 -5.45 15.19
C TYR A 70 -1.64 -4.23 14.30
N VAL A 71 -1.82 -4.42 12.99
CA VAL A 71 -2.08 -3.31 12.04
C VAL A 71 -3.30 -2.48 12.46
N GLN A 72 -4.36 -3.11 12.97
CA GLN A 72 -5.59 -2.42 13.39
C GLN A 72 -5.40 -1.50 14.61
N THR A 73 -4.35 -1.73 15.39
CA THR A 73 -4.00 -0.92 16.57
C THR A 73 -3.03 0.22 16.26
N GLN A 74 -2.46 0.26 15.05
CA GLN A 74 -1.40 1.21 14.74
C GLN A 74 -1.94 2.64 14.56
N PRO A 75 -1.16 3.66 14.99
CA PRO A 75 -1.56 5.05 14.91
C PRO A 75 -1.64 5.56 13.47
N ALA A 76 -0.88 4.96 12.55
CA ALA A 76 -0.93 5.27 11.13
C ALA A 76 -0.82 3.98 10.31
N VAL A 77 -1.69 3.85 9.31
CA VAL A 77 -1.73 2.69 8.40
C VAL A 77 -1.86 3.17 6.97
N HIS A 78 -1.01 2.66 6.11
CA HIS A 78 -1.08 2.83 4.66
C HIS A 78 -1.95 1.73 4.06
N GLN A 79 -2.91 2.07 3.21
CA GLN A 79 -3.72 1.07 2.52
C GLN A 79 -3.74 1.33 1.02
N ASP A 80 -3.59 0.27 0.24
CA ASP A 80 -3.63 0.32 -1.22
C ASP A 80 -4.05 -1.05 -1.77
N GLU A 81 -4.35 -1.06 -3.07
CA GLU A 81 -4.81 -2.25 -3.75
C GLU A 81 -4.50 -2.24 -5.24
N THR A 82 -4.21 -3.42 -5.77
CA THR A 82 -3.89 -3.61 -7.19
C THR A 82 -4.67 -4.76 -7.79
N GLY A 83 -4.95 -4.67 -9.08
CA GLY A 83 -5.58 -5.74 -9.84
C GLY A 83 -4.81 -7.06 -9.72
N TRP A 84 -5.56 -8.13 -9.44
CA TRP A 84 -5.05 -9.49 -9.25
C TRP A 84 -5.88 -10.52 -10.01
N TRP A 85 -5.35 -11.74 -10.09
CA TRP A 85 -6.04 -12.88 -10.68
C TRP A 85 -5.93 -14.05 -9.72
N GLN A 86 -7.07 -14.54 -9.26
CA GLN A 86 -7.15 -15.74 -8.46
C GLN A 86 -7.76 -16.85 -9.28
N LYS A 87 -6.97 -17.89 -9.54
CA LYS A 87 -7.25 -18.87 -10.58
C LYS A 87 -7.73 -18.15 -11.86
N HIS A 88 -9.02 -18.23 -12.12
CA HIS A 88 -9.64 -17.87 -13.38
C HIS A 88 -10.49 -16.59 -13.31
N ALA A 89 -10.57 -15.99 -12.13
CA ALA A 89 -11.39 -14.83 -11.86
C ALA A 89 -10.53 -13.61 -11.53
N ARG A 90 -11.05 -12.44 -11.90
CA ARG A 90 -10.49 -11.17 -11.44
C ARG A 90 -10.62 -11.09 -9.93
N ALA A 91 -9.57 -10.59 -9.30
CA ALA A 91 -9.50 -10.32 -7.89
C ALA A 91 -8.73 -9.01 -7.68
N CYS A 92 -8.59 -8.60 -6.43
CA CYS A 92 -7.75 -7.50 -6.02
C CYS A 92 -6.83 -7.98 -4.90
N LEU A 93 -5.55 -7.64 -5.01
CA LEU A 93 -4.59 -7.80 -3.93
C LEU A 93 -4.58 -6.49 -3.16
N TRP A 94 -4.96 -6.55 -1.91
CA TRP A 94 -4.94 -5.45 -0.97
C TRP A 94 -3.72 -5.55 -0.07
N VAL A 95 -3.22 -4.41 0.39
CA VAL A 95 -2.21 -4.31 1.43
C VAL A 95 -2.64 -3.31 2.50
N ALA A 96 -2.33 -3.61 3.76
CA ALA A 96 -2.32 -2.67 4.86
C ALA A 96 -0.92 -2.67 5.48
N SER A 97 -0.24 -1.53 5.40
CA SER A 97 1.18 -1.39 5.77
C SER A 97 1.36 -0.41 6.90
N THR A 98 2.27 -0.75 7.79
CA THR A 98 2.71 0.06 8.94
C THR A 98 4.23 0.15 8.89
N ALA A 99 4.84 0.90 9.80
CA ALA A 99 6.30 1.00 9.87
C ALA A 99 6.98 -0.38 9.96
N THR A 100 6.36 -1.33 10.66
CA THR A 100 6.96 -2.63 11.02
C THR A 100 6.35 -3.82 10.29
N VAL A 101 5.07 -3.76 9.89
CA VAL A 101 4.32 -4.90 9.34
C VAL A 101 3.51 -4.51 8.11
N ALA A 102 3.51 -5.37 7.10
CA ALA A 102 2.60 -5.32 5.96
C ALA A 102 1.72 -6.57 5.93
N VAL A 103 0.40 -6.40 5.83
CA VAL A 103 -0.59 -7.49 5.73
C VAL A 103 -1.28 -7.42 4.39
N PHE A 104 -1.37 -8.55 3.71
CA PHE A 104 -1.99 -8.68 2.40
C PHE A 104 -3.30 -9.48 2.49
N LEU A 105 -4.23 -9.16 1.60
CA LEU A 105 -5.49 -9.87 1.44
C LEU A 105 -5.84 -9.96 -0.04
N ILE A 106 -6.10 -11.17 -0.54
CA ILE A 106 -6.67 -11.36 -1.88
C ILE A 106 -8.18 -11.46 -1.73
N ALA A 107 -8.91 -10.54 -2.36
CA ALA A 107 -10.37 -10.51 -2.34
C ALA A 107 -10.93 -10.39 -3.77
N LYS A 108 -12.12 -10.92 -4.02
CA LYS A 108 -12.80 -10.74 -5.32
C LYS A 108 -13.32 -9.30 -5.52
N ASP A 109 -13.51 -8.58 -4.43
CA ASP A 109 -14.05 -7.22 -4.40
C ASP A 109 -12.92 -6.18 -4.19
N ARG A 110 -13.15 -4.96 -4.70
CA ARG A 110 -12.33 -3.75 -4.51
C ARG A 110 -13.07 -2.68 -3.69
N GLY A 111 -14.14 -3.07 -3.00
CA GLY A 111 -15.01 -2.17 -2.26
C GLY A 111 -14.64 -1.97 -0.79
N LYS A 112 -15.36 -1.03 -0.16
CA LYS A 112 -15.26 -0.65 1.25
C LYS A 112 -15.23 -1.83 2.22
N ALA A 113 -16.01 -2.89 1.97
CA ALA A 113 -16.09 -4.04 2.86
C ALA A 113 -14.74 -4.74 3.07
N VAL A 114 -13.91 -4.79 2.01
CA VAL A 114 -12.57 -5.40 2.09
C VAL A 114 -11.62 -4.50 2.89
N ALA A 115 -11.63 -3.19 2.62
CA ALA A 115 -10.85 -2.22 3.38
C ALA A 115 -11.16 -2.28 4.89
N GLN A 116 -12.45 -2.32 5.25
CA GLN A 116 -12.93 -2.47 6.63
C GLN A 116 -12.54 -3.80 7.27
N THR A 117 -12.48 -4.88 6.49
CA THR A 117 -12.06 -6.19 6.98
C THR A 117 -10.58 -6.18 7.38
N MET A 118 -9.74 -5.40 6.71
CA MET A 118 -8.32 -5.28 7.04
C MET A 118 -8.08 -4.35 8.23
N LEU A 119 -8.69 -3.16 8.22
CA LEU A 119 -8.46 -2.13 9.25
C LEU A 119 -9.34 -2.26 10.50
N GLY A 120 -10.43 -3.02 10.41
CA GLY A 120 -11.47 -3.04 11.44
C GLY A 120 -12.41 -1.84 11.31
N ARG A 121 -13.71 -2.04 11.56
CA ARG A 121 -14.73 -0.99 11.42
C ARG A 121 -14.54 0.16 12.42
N GLY A 122 -13.90 -0.11 13.56
CA GLY A 122 -13.61 0.85 14.61
C GLY A 122 -12.20 1.43 14.56
N PHE A 123 -11.54 1.42 13.39
CA PHE A 123 -10.19 1.95 13.24
C PHE A 123 -10.07 3.39 13.77
N ARG A 124 -9.10 3.61 14.67
CA ARG A 124 -8.91 4.90 15.35
C ARG A 124 -7.68 5.68 14.88
N GLY A 125 -6.75 5.03 14.17
CA GLY A 125 -5.55 5.67 13.62
C GLY A 125 -5.82 6.53 12.39
N THR A 126 -4.75 7.03 11.79
CA THR A 126 -4.77 7.75 10.51
C THR A 126 -4.57 6.78 9.34
N LEU A 127 -5.51 6.79 8.40
CA LEU A 127 -5.42 6.05 7.15
C LEU A 127 -4.72 6.89 6.08
N ILE A 128 -3.57 6.44 5.61
CA ILE A 128 -2.87 7.02 4.46
C ILE A 128 -3.27 6.21 3.21
N SER A 129 -3.95 6.85 2.27
CA SER A 129 -4.50 6.19 1.09
C SER A 129 -4.62 7.17 -0.07
N ASP A 130 -4.96 6.69 -1.26
CA ASP A 130 -5.44 7.58 -2.32
C ASP A 130 -6.88 8.09 -2.02
N ARG A 131 -7.51 8.72 -3.03
CA ARG A 131 -8.87 9.25 -2.94
C ARG A 131 -9.97 8.24 -3.27
N TRP A 132 -9.64 6.95 -3.37
CA TRP A 132 -10.62 5.94 -3.78
C TRP A 132 -11.83 5.89 -2.84
N CYS A 133 -13.02 5.71 -3.42
CA CYS A 133 -14.27 5.79 -2.66
C CYS A 133 -14.40 4.72 -1.58
N ALA A 134 -13.68 3.60 -1.72
CA ALA A 134 -13.64 2.53 -0.71
C ALA A 134 -13.10 3.00 0.65
N TYR A 135 -12.41 4.14 0.72
CA TYR A 135 -11.83 4.71 1.94
C TYR A 135 -12.67 5.80 2.60
N GLN A 136 -13.77 6.23 1.98
CA GLN A 136 -14.60 7.34 2.48
C GLN A 136 -15.36 7.04 3.78
N TRP A 137 -15.31 5.80 4.27
CA TRP A 137 -15.90 5.43 5.56
C TRP A 137 -15.03 5.83 6.76
N VAL A 138 -13.76 6.12 6.54
CA VAL A 138 -12.88 6.67 7.58
C VAL A 138 -13.11 8.19 7.61
N HIS A 139 -13.26 8.73 8.81
CA HIS A 139 -13.49 10.16 9.00
C HIS A 139 -12.37 10.99 8.36
N ALA A 140 -12.68 12.15 7.78
CA ALA A 140 -11.71 12.95 7.01
C ALA A 140 -10.47 13.33 7.83
N LEU A 141 -10.65 13.73 9.09
CA LEU A 141 -9.53 14.04 10.02
C LEU A 141 -8.69 12.82 10.42
N GLN A 142 -9.17 11.61 10.16
CA GLN A 142 -8.44 10.35 10.36
C GLN A 142 -7.86 9.84 9.03
N ARG A 143 -7.79 10.68 7.99
CA ARG A 143 -7.23 10.30 6.70
C ARG A 143 -6.12 11.24 6.31
N GLN A 144 -5.12 10.70 5.63
CA GLN A 144 -4.17 11.45 4.85
C GLN A 144 -4.29 11.00 3.40
N VAL A 145 -4.84 11.87 2.56
CA VAL A 145 -4.88 11.64 1.12
C VAL A 145 -3.46 11.75 0.56
N CYS A 146 -3.07 10.75 -0.22
CA CYS A 146 -1.80 10.69 -0.89
C CYS A 146 -1.67 11.86 -1.88
N TRP A 147 -0.60 12.63 -1.75
CA TRP A 147 -0.29 13.74 -2.63
C TRP A 147 0.19 13.29 -4.01
N THR A 148 0.76 12.10 -4.16
CA THR A 148 1.31 11.62 -5.45
C THR A 148 0.26 11.56 -6.57
N PRO A 149 -0.95 10.99 -6.38
CA PRO A 149 -2.02 11.11 -7.37
C PRO A 149 -2.48 12.56 -7.60
N LEU A 150 -2.43 13.44 -6.60
CA LEU A 150 -2.81 14.84 -6.76
C LEU A 150 -1.83 15.61 -7.64
N VAL A 151 -0.51 15.38 -7.47
CA VAL A 151 0.52 15.94 -8.34
C VAL A 151 0.23 15.61 -9.80
N ARG A 152 -0.10 14.35 -10.10
CA ARG A 152 -0.45 13.91 -11.46
C ARG A 152 -1.70 14.57 -12.01
N GLU A 153 -2.69 14.85 -11.16
CA GLU A 153 -3.88 15.61 -11.58
C GLU A 153 -3.51 17.05 -11.94
N PHE A 154 -2.64 17.68 -11.16
CA PHE A 154 -2.19 19.06 -11.41
C PHE A 154 -1.29 19.17 -12.65
N GLU A 155 -0.41 18.18 -12.88
CA GLU A 155 0.30 18.02 -14.17
C GLU A 155 -0.71 17.89 -15.32
N GLY A 156 -1.75 17.06 -15.14
CA GLY A 156 -2.84 16.94 -16.10
C GLY A 156 -3.67 18.21 -16.29
N PHE A 157 -3.64 19.17 -15.35
CA PHE A 157 -4.24 20.51 -15.54
C PHE A 157 -3.32 21.37 -16.41
N VAL A 158 -2.00 21.30 -16.19
CA VAL A 158 -0.97 21.96 -17.01
C VAL A 158 -1.08 21.55 -18.47
N GLU A 159 -1.22 20.25 -18.74
CA GLU A 159 -1.32 19.70 -20.09
C GLU A 159 -2.57 20.16 -20.86
N ARG A 160 -3.65 20.52 -20.15
CA ARG A 160 -4.91 20.98 -20.79
C ARG A 160 -4.83 22.41 -21.33
N GLY A 161 -3.83 23.19 -20.94
CA GLY A 161 -3.65 24.57 -21.42
C GLY A 161 -4.64 25.58 -20.81
N GLY A 162 -4.60 26.82 -21.32
CA GLY A 162 -5.47 27.91 -20.89
C GLY A 162 -5.41 28.19 -19.39
N GLU A 163 -6.56 28.49 -18.79
CA GLU A 163 -6.67 28.77 -17.35
C GLU A 163 -6.32 27.56 -16.48
N ALA A 164 -6.62 26.34 -16.96
CA ALA A 164 -6.23 25.12 -16.26
C ALA A 164 -4.71 25.00 -16.10
N LYS A 165 -3.95 25.44 -17.10
CA LYS A 165 -2.48 25.46 -17.01
C LYS A 165 -1.97 26.42 -15.95
N ARG A 166 -2.57 27.60 -15.86
CA ARG A 166 -2.22 28.59 -14.83
C ARG A 166 -2.48 28.02 -13.44
N GLN A 167 -3.67 27.48 -13.19
CA GLN A 167 -4.03 26.90 -11.90
C GLN A 167 -3.18 25.68 -11.54
N GLY A 168 -2.98 24.76 -12.50
CA GLY A 168 -2.13 23.58 -12.32
C GLY A 168 -0.69 23.93 -11.94
N ALA A 169 -0.10 24.92 -12.62
CA ALA A 169 1.27 25.36 -12.32
C ALA A 169 1.40 25.98 -10.92
N LEU A 170 0.42 26.79 -10.50
CA LEU A 170 0.40 27.38 -9.15
C LEU A 170 0.24 26.28 -8.08
N LEU A 171 -0.66 25.32 -8.29
CA LEU A 171 -0.83 24.18 -7.39
C LEU A 171 0.44 23.34 -7.27
N LEU A 172 1.15 23.09 -8.38
CA LEU A 172 2.43 22.37 -8.36
C LEU A 172 3.52 23.14 -7.60
N ALA A 173 3.55 24.48 -7.68
CA ALA A 173 4.47 25.29 -6.91
C ALA A 173 4.22 25.16 -5.39
N GLU A 174 2.96 25.22 -4.96
CA GLU A 174 2.61 24.99 -3.55
C GLU A 174 2.96 23.57 -3.08
N VAL A 175 2.73 22.57 -3.93
CA VAL A 175 3.11 21.18 -3.64
C VAL A 175 4.62 21.04 -3.47
N PHE A 176 5.44 21.71 -4.30
CA PHE A 176 6.89 21.70 -4.15
C PHE A 176 7.32 22.22 -2.76
N VAL A 177 6.78 23.36 -2.35
CA VAL A 177 7.06 23.97 -1.04
C VAL A 177 6.59 23.08 0.11
N LEU A 178 5.41 22.44 -0.03
CA LEU A 178 4.89 21.48 0.93
C LEU A 178 5.89 20.34 1.19
N PHE A 179 6.39 19.72 0.12
CA PHE A 179 7.31 18.60 0.25
C PHE A 179 8.65 19.04 0.83
N GLU A 180 9.18 20.20 0.43
CA GLU A 180 10.40 20.76 0.99
C GLU A 180 10.27 20.93 2.51
N TRP A 181 9.23 21.63 2.97
CA TRP A 181 9.03 21.86 4.41
C TRP A 181 8.70 20.59 5.19
N TRP A 182 7.98 19.65 4.59
CA TRP A 182 7.72 18.35 5.21
C TRP A 182 9.02 17.56 5.39
N HIS A 183 9.91 17.53 4.39
CA HIS A 183 11.20 16.87 4.50
C HIS A 183 12.07 17.50 5.60
N LEU A 184 12.13 18.84 5.66
CA LEU A 184 12.85 19.53 6.74
C LEU A 184 12.26 19.18 8.12
N ALA A 185 10.94 19.09 8.25
CA ALA A 185 10.29 18.72 9.50
C ALA A 185 10.54 17.25 9.89
N ARG A 186 10.47 16.34 8.92
CA ARG A 186 10.76 14.91 9.10
C ARG A 186 12.21 14.69 9.56
N ASP A 187 13.14 15.42 8.97
CA ASP A 187 14.58 15.28 9.23
C ASP A 187 15.03 16.06 10.47
N GLY A 188 14.09 16.65 11.22
CA GLY A 188 14.36 17.39 12.46
C GLY A 188 14.99 18.78 12.25
N LEU A 189 15.12 19.24 11.00
CA LEU A 189 15.66 20.55 10.63
C LEU A 189 14.64 21.69 10.80
N LEU A 190 13.35 21.36 10.90
CA LEU A 190 12.27 22.30 11.16
C LEU A 190 11.41 21.82 12.33
N THR A 191 11.29 22.64 13.38
CA THR A 191 10.43 22.27 14.52
C THR A 191 8.98 22.13 14.09
N ARG A 192 8.25 21.18 14.70
CA ARG A 192 6.83 20.93 14.38
C ARG A 192 5.98 22.19 14.45
N ALA A 193 6.17 23.02 15.48
CA ALA A 193 5.44 24.28 15.62
C ALA A 193 5.74 25.27 14.48
N THR A 194 6.98 25.32 14.00
CA THR A 194 7.35 26.18 12.87
C THR A 194 6.81 25.63 11.55
N PHE A 195 6.89 24.31 11.35
CA PHE A 195 6.26 23.62 10.22
C PHE A 195 4.77 23.93 10.15
N GLN A 196 4.04 23.76 11.25
CA GLN A 196 2.61 24.05 11.33
C GLN A 196 2.29 25.51 10.98
N ARG A 197 3.04 26.47 11.54
CA ARG A 197 2.86 27.90 11.22
C ARG A 197 3.12 28.21 9.74
N LYS A 198 4.19 27.64 9.16
CA LYS A 198 4.52 27.80 7.74
C LYS A 198 3.48 27.18 6.82
N MET A 199 2.92 26.03 7.21
CA MET A 199 1.89 25.33 6.42
C MET A 199 0.56 26.08 6.37
N GLN A 200 0.19 26.88 7.39
CA GLN A 200 -1.09 27.60 7.41
C GLN A 200 -1.38 28.44 6.14
N PRO A 201 -0.49 29.36 5.69
CA PRO A 201 -0.72 30.11 4.45
C PRO A 201 -0.76 29.21 3.22
N LEU A 202 0.12 28.20 3.13
CA LEU A 202 0.15 27.25 2.00
C LEU A 202 -1.15 26.47 1.88
N MET A 203 -1.67 25.96 3.00
CA MET A 203 -2.94 25.22 3.04
C MET A 203 -4.10 26.07 2.51
N ARG A 204 -4.18 27.33 2.95
CA ARG A 204 -5.20 28.28 2.46
C ARG A 204 -5.04 28.59 0.98
N GLU A 205 -3.80 28.74 0.52
CA GLU A 205 -3.53 29.04 -0.89
C GLU A 205 -3.90 27.86 -1.79
N VAL A 206 -3.56 26.63 -1.41
CA VAL A 206 -4.00 25.43 -2.14
C VAL A 206 -5.52 25.34 -2.19
N GLU A 207 -6.21 25.55 -1.06
CA GLU A 207 -7.67 25.56 -1.02
C GLU A 207 -8.27 26.66 -1.90
N ARG A 208 -7.67 27.86 -1.91
CA ARG A 208 -8.08 28.99 -2.76
C ARG A 208 -7.88 28.69 -4.24
N LEU A 209 -6.75 28.12 -4.63
CA LEU A 209 -6.44 27.73 -6.01
C LEU A 209 -7.38 26.62 -6.50
N LEU A 210 -7.70 25.64 -5.66
CA LEU A 210 -8.68 24.60 -5.98
C LEU A 210 -10.09 25.20 -6.16
N ALA A 211 -10.51 26.10 -5.28
CA ALA A 211 -11.80 26.80 -5.42
C ALA A 211 -11.84 27.64 -6.70
N GLN A 212 -10.78 28.38 -7.02
CA GLN A 212 -10.69 29.14 -8.25
C GLN A 212 -10.75 28.21 -9.48
N ALA A 213 -9.97 27.12 -9.50
CA ALA A 213 -10.02 26.14 -10.57
C ALA A 213 -11.41 25.51 -10.76
N ALA A 214 -12.17 25.33 -9.68
CA ALA A 214 -13.56 24.88 -9.74
C ALA A 214 -14.50 25.85 -10.45
N GLU A 215 -14.21 27.15 -10.42
CA GLU A 215 -15.05 28.20 -11.03
C GLU A 215 -14.64 28.52 -12.47
N VAL A 216 -13.34 28.67 -12.73
CA VAL A 216 -12.86 29.29 -13.98
C VAL A 216 -12.32 28.30 -15.02
N CYS A 217 -12.07 27.05 -14.64
CA CYS A 217 -11.52 26.06 -15.56
C CYS A 217 -12.60 25.25 -16.30
N PRO A 218 -12.25 24.57 -17.41
CA PRO A 218 -13.19 23.69 -18.11
C PRO A 218 -13.77 22.61 -17.19
N LYS A 219 -15.02 22.19 -17.48
CA LYS A 219 -15.83 21.28 -16.66
C LYS A 219 -15.06 20.10 -16.04
N LYS A 220 -14.18 19.45 -16.81
CA LYS A 220 -13.40 18.30 -16.31
C LYS A 220 -12.36 18.69 -15.25
N VAL A 221 -11.71 19.85 -15.38
CA VAL A 221 -10.76 20.37 -14.37
C VAL A 221 -11.54 20.86 -13.15
N ALA A 222 -12.59 21.64 -13.40
CA ALA A 222 -13.43 22.20 -12.35
C ALA A 222 -14.04 21.11 -11.45
N GLY A 223 -14.51 20.01 -12.06
CA GLY A 223 -15.00 18.83 -11.34
C GLY A 223 -13.90 18.18 -10.48
N THR A 224 -12.72 17.92 -11.04
CA THR A 224 -11.60 17.36 -10.26
C THR A 224 -11.20 18.27 -9.10
N ALA A 225 -11.08 19.58 -9.33
CA ALA A 225 -10.73 20.54 -8.29
C ALA A 225 -11.77 20.57 -7.15
N SER A 226 -13.07 20.55 -7.51
CA SER A 226 -14.17 20.46 -6.54
C SER A 226 -14.11 19.18 -5.69
N GLU A 227 -13.84 18.03 -6.32
CA GLU A 227 -13.72 16.75 -5.60
C GLU A 227 -12.51 16.72 -4.66
N ILE A 228 -11.39 17.34 -5.04
CA ILE A 228 -10.21 17.46 -4.17
C ILE A 228 -10.54 18.38 -2.98
N LEU A 229 -11.21 19.52 -3.22
CA LEU A 229 -11.54 20.49 -2.18
C LEU A 229 -12.49 19.92 -1.12
N LYS A 230 -13.40 19.01 -1.49
CA LYS A 230 -14.25 18.26 -0.55
C LYS A 230 -13.45 17.43 0.46
N LEU A 231 -12.19 17.10 0.15
CA LEU A 231 -11.30 16.31 0.97
C LEU A 231 -10.28 17.15 1.75
N LYS A 232 -10.43 18.48 1.82
CA LYS A 232 -9.44 19.39 2.45
C LYS A 232 -8.98 18.93 3.83
N ASP A 233 -9.90 18.47 4.69
CA ASP A 233 -9.57 18.02 6.04
C ASP A 233 -8.65 16.79 6.05
N ALA A 234 -8.69 15.97 4.99
CA ALA A 234 -7.84 14.80 4.79
C ALA A 234 -6.56 15.11 4.02
N LEU A 235 -6.37 16.33 3.47
CA LEU A 235 -5.14 16.73 2.79
C LEU A 235 -4.02 17.06 3.78
N TRP A 236 -4.40 17.53 4.97
CA TRP A 236 -3.51 18.25 5.88
C TRP A 236 -3.16 17.51 7.17
N THR A 237 -3.63 16.28 7.36
CA THR A 237 -3.38 15.49 8.58
C THR A 237 -1.90 15.34 8.90
N LEU A 238 -1.02 15.25 7.88
CA LEU A 238 0.44 15.21 8.01
C LEU A 238 1.04 16.40 8.78
N VAL A 239 0.35 17.55 8.77
CA VAL A 239 0.78 18.78 9.44
C VAL A 239 0.60 18.66 10.95
N TYR A 240 -0.49 18.02 11.36
CA TYR A 240 -0.92 17.96 12.76
C TYR A 240 -0.55 16.66 13.45
N THR A 241 -0.41 15.57 12.72
CA THR A 241 -0.10 14.24 13.26
C THR A 241 1.32 13.85 12.92
N GLU A 242 2.14 13.60 13.93
CA GLU A 242 3.51 13.12 13.75
C GLU A 242 3.56 11.69 13.22
N GLY A 243 4.54 11.39 12.36
CA GLY A 243 4.69 10.09 11.71
C GLY A 243 3.77 9.84 10.51
N VAL A 244 2.84 10.74 10.19
CA VAL A 244 1.98 10.63 9.00
C VAL A 244 2.72 11.13 7.76
N GLU A 245 2.85 10.26 6.75
CA GLU A 245 3.47 10.60 5.48
C GLU A 245 2.50 11.26 4.50
N PRO A 246 2.94 12.23 3.67
CA PRO A 246 2.14 12.84 2.61
C PRO A 246 1.82 11.86 1.46
N THR A 247 2.53 10.73 1.37
CA THR A 247 2.42 9.78 0.26
C THR A 247 2.11 8.38 0.73
N ASN A 248 1.49 7.58 -0.14
CA ASN A 248 1.21 6.18 0.11
C ASN A 248 2.33 5.23 -0.38
N ASN A 249 3.56 5.75 -0.48
CA ASN A 249 4.72 5.03 -1.02
C ASN A 249 4.98 3.70 -0.30
N LEU A 250 4.64 3.62 0.98
CA LEU A 250 4.78 2.42 1.79
C LEU A 250 4.00 1.23 1.24
N ALA A 251 2.69 1.41 1.04
CA ALA A 251 1.80 0.39 0.53
C ALA A 251 2.13 0.08 -0.94
N GLU A 252 2.41 1.10 -1.76
CA GLU A 252 2.84 0.89 -3.14
C GLU A 252 4.10 0.03 -3.23
N ARG A 253 5.11 0.29 -2.40
CA ARG A 253 6.36 -0.49 -2.36
C ARG A 253 6.10 -1.94 -1.97
N ASP A 254 5.25 -2.17 -0.98
CA ASP A 254 4.90 -3.52 -0.54
C ASP A 254 4.12 -4.28 -1.62
N LEU A 255 3.20 -3.61 -2.33
CA LEU A 255 2.51 -4.20 -3.49
C LEU A 255 3.47 -4.54 -4.64
N ARG A 256 4.48 -3.70 -4.91
CA ARG A 256 5.48 -3.97 -5.98
C ARG A 256 6.15 -5.32 -5.77
N HIS A 257 6.45 -5.70 -4.53
CA HIS A 257 7.02 -7.01 -4.23
C HIS A 257 6.11 -8.17 -4.64
N ALA A 258 4.82 -8.08 -4.35
CA ALA A 258 3.85 -9.09 -4.77
C ALA A 258 3.63 -9.09 -6.31
N VAL A 259 3.64 -7.92 -6.95
CA VAL A 259 3.53 -7.80 -8.41
C VAL A 259 4.73 -8.43 -9.12
N ILE A 260 5.94 -8.24 -8.61
CA ILE A 260 7.16 -8.90 -9.12
C ILE A 260 7.05 -10.41 -8.91
N TRP A 261 6.69 -10.85 -7.70
CA TRP A 261 6.50 -12.27 -7.39
C TRP A 261 5.53 -12.96 -8.36
N ARG A 262 4.42 -12.30 -8.70
CA ARG A 262 3.47 -12.80 -9.71
C ARG A 262 4.11 -13.01 -11.08
N LYS A 263 4.95 -12.06 -11.52
CA LYS A 263 5.60 -12.11 -12.84
C LYS A 263 6.68 -13.19 -12.92
N THR A 264 7.45 -13.38 -11.84
CA THR A 264 8.61 -14.31 -11.82
C THR A 264 8.25 -15.71 -11.37
N GLY A 265 7.33 -15.85 -10.41
CA GLY A 265 6.94 -17.13 -9.83
C GLY A 265 6.10 -18.00 -10.78
N PHE A 266 5.47 -17.38 -11.78
CA PHE A 266 4.45 -18.03 -12.61
C PHE A 266 4.53 -17.58 -14.08
N GLY A 267 4.81 -18.52 -14.98
CA GLY A 267 4.56 -18.31 -16.41
C GLY A 267 3.07 -18.06 -16.70
N PRO A 268 2.69 -17.65 -17.92
CA PRO A 268 1.37 -17.08 -18.27
C PRO A 268 0.12 -17.94 -18.00
N ARG A 269 0.25 -19.15 -17.45
CA ARG A 269 -0.86 -20.09 -17.18
C ARG A 269 -1.10 -20.43 -15.70
N ALA A 270 -0.24 -20.03 -14.75
CA ALA A 270 -0.44 -20.38 -13.35
C ALA A 270 -1.31 -19.33 -12.62
N ARG A 271 -2.59 -19.59 -12.78
CA ARG A 271 -3.78 -18.96 -12.21
C ARG A 271 -3.76 -19.24 -10.68
N THR A 272 -3.46 -18.20 -9.87
CA THR A 272 -2.94 -18.34 -8.48
C THR A 272 -3.78 -19.20 -7.53
N ALA A 273 -3.09 -20.05 -6.78
CA ALA A 273 -3.51 -20.65 -5.52
C ALA A 273 -2.36 -20.45 -4.52
N ALA A 274 -2.49 -19.46 -3.65
CA ALA A 274 -1.71 -19.28 -2.43
C ALA A 274 -2.50 -18.31 -1.52
N ALA A 275 -2.57 -18.66 -0.24
CA ALA A 275 -3.18 -17.99 0.92
C ALA A 275 -4.08 -16.75 0.67
N SER A 276 -5.31 -16.80 1.17
CA SER A 276 -6.23 -15.65 1.23
C SER A 276 -5.64 -14.43 1.94
N SER A 277 -4.65 -14.62 2.81
CA SER A 277 -3.96 -13.56 3.54
C SER A 277 -2.51 -13.93 3.82
N SER A 278 -1.60 -12.95 3.78
CA SER A 278 -0.20 -13.11 4.19
C SER A 278 0.27 -11.88 4.96
N ALA A 279 1.40 -11.98 5.68
CA ALA A 279 2.00 -10.86 6.39
C ALA A 279 3.52 -10.89 6.23
N SER A 280 4.16 -9.71 6.25
CA SER A 280 5.61 -9.54 6.24
C SER A 280 6.01 -8.57 7.34
N SER A 281 6.97 -8.96 8.17
CA SER A 281 7.67 -8.05 9.08
C SER A 281 8.78 -7.30 8.34
N ARG A 282 9.19 -6.16 8.89
CA ARG A 282 10.32 -5.37 8.42
C ARG A 282 11.44 -5.44 9.47
N PRO A 283 12.71 -5.58 9.03
CA PRO A 283 13.83 -5.42 9.95
C PRO A 283 13.83 -3.97 10.48
N SER A 284 14.14 -3.84 11.76
CA SER A 284 14.31 -2.56 12.46
C SER A 284 15.44 -1.73 11.87
#